data_AF-A0A925LF62-F1
#
_entry.id   AF-A0A925LF62-F1
#
_cell.length_a   1.000
_cell.length_b   1.000
_cell.length_c   1.000
_cell.angle_alpha   90.00
_cell.angle_beta   90.00
_cell.angle_gamma   90.00
#
_symmetry.space_group_name_H-M   'P 1'
#
loop_
_entity.id
_entity.type
_entity.pdbx_description
1 polymer ?
#
loop_
_entity_poly.entity_id
_entity_poly.type
_entity_poly.pdbx_seq_one_letter_code
_entity_poly.pdbx_strand_id
1 'polypeptide(L)'
;GPGKTVILIGHGTDHSANEMYHKLEQKLLEAGLPILLGTIEEGVDEILPKLKERVKQEYVLMPFLLVAGDHVINDMMGDDDLSWQSKMTAAGYTVSVYAKGLGENKHFQQLYVKRLKNIVEKGAVN
;
A
#
# COMPACT_ATOMS: atom_id res chain seq x y z
N GLY A 1 -8.29 -10.45 -8.22
CA GLY A 1 -8.91 -11.69 -8.76
C GLY A 1 -8.54 -12.85 -7.86
N PRO A 2 -9.21 -14.01 -7.98
CA PRO A 2 -8.82 -15.21 -7.23
C PRO A 2 -7.33 -15.52 -7.45
N GLY A 3 -6.60 -15.82 -6.37
CA GLY A 3 -5.16 -16.12 -6.43
C GLY A 3 -4.22 -14.91 -6.50
N LYS A 4 -4.73 -13.67 -6.45
CA LYS A 4 -3.90 -12.46 -6.34
C LYS A 4 -4.04 -11.79 -4.99
N THR A 5 -2.91 -11.46 -4.37
CA THR A 5 -2.83 -10.66 -3.13
C THR A 5 -2.30 -9.27 -3.48
N VAL A 6 -2.95 -8.22 -2.95
CA VAL A 6 -2.46 -6.84 -3.11
C VAL A 6 -1.62 -6.49 -1.90
N ILE A 7 -0.45 -5.87 -2.12
CA ILE A 7 0.35 -5.27 -1.07
C ILE A 7 0.26 -3.75 -1.25
N LEU A 8 -0.45 -3.11 -0.33
CA LEU A 8 -0.54 -1.66 -0.24
C LEU A 8 0.70 -1.14 0.49
N ILE A 9 1.44 -0.22 -0.12
CA ILE A 9 2.70 0.31 0.41
C ILE A 9 2.50 1.77 0.80
N GLY A 10 2.39 2.03 2.10
CA GLY A 10 2.36 3.39 2.65
C GLY A 10 3.77 3.95 2.80
N HIS A 11 3.88 5.22 3.21
CA HIS A 11 5.20 5.80 3.48
C HIS A 11 5.83 5.13 4.71
N GLY A 12 5.07 5.05 5.80
CA GLY A 12 5.62 4.76 7.13
C GLY A 12 6.13 6.05 7.75
N THR A 13 5.81 6.28 9.03
CA THR A 13 6.31 7.41 9.82
C THR A 13 6.35 6.96 11.29
N ASP A 14 6.14 7.86 12.25
CA ASP A 14 5.99 7.55 13.67
C ASP A 14 5.04 6.38 13.96
N HIS A 15 5.28 5.71 15.10
CA HIS A 15 4.60 4.49 15.54
C HIS A 15 3.05 4.52 15.43
N SER A 16 2.44 5.69 15.67
CA SER A 16 0.98 5.85 15.60
C SER A 16 0.39 5.70 14.19
N ALA A 17 1.14 6.09 13.14
CA ALA A 17 0.69 5.93 11.76
C ALA A 17 0.77 4.46 11.33
N ASN A 18 1.81 3.75 11.78
CA ASN A 18 1.99 2.32 11.51
C ASN A 18 0.88 1.49 12.17
N GLU A 19 0.43 1.86 13.38
CA GLU A 19 -0.76 1.25 13.98
C GLU A 19 -2.02 1.36 13.10
N MET A 20 -2.21 2.49 12.41
CA MET A 20 -3.37 2.67 11.52
C MET A 20 -3.28 1.76 10.30
N TYR A 21 -2.08 1.54 9.75
CA TYR A 21 -1.88 0.57 8.67
C TYR A 21 -2.21 -0.85 9.12
N HIS A 22 -1.79 -1.27 10.31
CA HIS A 22 -2.16 -2.58 10.85
C HIS A 22 -3.66 -2.72 11.09
N LYS A 23 -4.32 -1.69 11.66
CA LYS A 23 -5.79 -1.70 11.86
C LYS A 23 -6.53 -1.80 10.53
N LEU A 24 -6.04 -1.10 9.49
CA LEU A 24 -6.62 -1.19 8.15
C LEU A 24 -6.40 -2.58 7.53
N GLU A 25 -5.21 -3.16 7.66
CA GLU A 25 -4.90 -4.54 7.20
C GLU A 25 -5.89 -5.54 7.79
N GLN A 26 -6.06 -5.52 9.12
CA GLN A 26 -6.99 -6.41 9.81
C GLN A 26 -8.43 -6.25 9.29
N LYS A 27 -8.91 -5.01 9.13
CA LYS A 27 -10.27 -4.76 8.62
C LYS A 27 -10.48 -5.25 7.19
N LEU A 28 -9.46 -5.14 6.33
CA LEU A 28 -9.53 -5.63 4.96
C LEU A 28 -9.51 -7.17 4.91
N LEU A 29 -8.67 -7.80 5.74
CA LEU A 29 -8.62 -9.27 5.87
C LEU A 29 -9.93 -9.83 6.44
N GLU A 30 -10.51 -9.19 7.47
CA GLU A 30 -11.84 -9.51 8.05
C GLU A 30 -12.95 -9.42 6.99
N ALA A 31 -12.84 -8.48 6.05
CA ALA A 31 -13.74 -8.35 4.91
C ALA A 31 -13.50 -9.38 3.79
N GLY A 32 -12.57 -10.33 3.99
CA GLY A 32 -12.23 -11.36 3.01
C GLY A 32 -11.41 -10.84 1.82
N LEU A 33 -10.84 -9.64 1.92
CA LEU A 33 -9.99 -9.07 0.88
C LEU A 33 -8.55 -9.52 1.10
N PRO A 34 -7.89 -10.13 0.09
CA PRO A 34 -6.50 -10.57 0.19
C PRO A 34 -5.55 -9.36 0.03
N ILE A 35 -5.54 -8.49 1.04
CA ILE A 35 -4.75 -7.27 1.06
C ILE A 35 -3.83 -7.28 2.28
N LEU A 36 -2.56 -6.98 2.05
CA LEU A 36 -1.55 -6.75 3.07
C LEU A 36 -1.10 -5.29 3.02
N LEU A 37 -0.63 -4.77 4.15
CA LEU A 37 -0.07 -3.43 4.25
C LEU A 37 1.38 -3.50 4.72
N GLY A 38 2.24 -2.80 3.99
CA GLY A 38 3.62 -2.52 4.38
C GLY A 38 3.95 -1.04 4.20
N THR A 39 5.16 -0.66 4.61
CA THR A 39 5.63 0.73 4.53
C THR A 39 7.01 0.81 3.89
N ILE A 40 7.31 1.92 3.22
CA ILE A 40 8.64 2.15 2.63
C ILE A 40 9.72 2.11 3.73
N GLU A 41 9.45 2.74 4.88
CA GLU A 41 10.38 2.80 6.02
C GLU A 41 10.72 1.43 6.61
N GLU A 42 9.73 0.53 6.75
CA GLU A 42 9.98 -0.84 7.27
C GLU A 42 10.54 -1.78 6.19
N GLY A 43 10.28 -1.47 4.92
CA GLY A 43 10.71 -2.26 3.79
C GLY A 43 9.98 -3.60 3.65
N VAL A 44 10.37 -4.35 2.61
CA VAL A 44 9.69 -5.60 2.22
C VAL A 44 9.99 -6.77 3.15
N ASP A 45 11.10 -6.72 3.89
CA ASP A 45 11.59 -7.81 4.72
C ASP A 45 10.62 -8.13 5.87
N GLU A 46 9.84 -7.14 6.34
CA GLU A 46 8.76 -7.32 7.32
C GLU A 46 7.52 -8.02 6.75
N ILE A 47 7.31 -7.93 5.43
CA ILE A 47 6.15 -8.56 4.77
C ILE A 47 6.46 -10.00 4.36
N LEU A 48 7.69 -10.31 3.96
CA LEU A 48 8.09 -11.64 3.49
C LEU A 48 7.66 -12.80 4.43
N PRO A 49 7.78 -12.71 5.77
CA PRO A 49 7.28 -13.74 6.68
C PRO A 49 5.78 -14.02 6.52
N LYS A 50 4.95 -12.98 6.30
CA LYS A 50 3.50 -13.11 6.08
C LYS A 50 3.17 -13.84 4.76
N LEU A 51 4.13 -13.90 3.83
CA LEU A 51 3.96 -14.51 2.51
C LEU A 51 4.40 -15.98 2.45
N LYS A 52 5.12 -16.47 3.46
CA LYS A 52 5.69 -17.84 3.47
C LYS A 52 4.64 -18.95 3.34
N GLU A 53 3.42 -18.70 3.80
CA GLU A 53 2.31 -19.66 3.68
C GLU A 53 1.58 -19.58 2.33
N ARG A 54 1.99 -18.67 1.42
CA ARG A 54 1.25 -18.28 0.21
C ARG A 54 2.10 -18.29 -1.07
N VAL A 55 3.07 -19.21 -1.15
CA VAL A 55 4.16 -19.27 -2.16
C VAL A 55 3.71 -19.36 -3.64
N LYS A 56 2.44 -19.71 -3.92
CA LYS A 56 1.92 -19.84 -5.31
C LYS A 56 0.96 -18.71 -5.73
N GLN A 57 0.96 -17.59 -5.01
CA GLN A 57 0.09 -16.46 -5.32
C GLN A 57 0.82 -15.40 -6.15
N GLU A 58 0.07 -14.70 -6.98
CA GLU A 58 0.54 -13.48 -7.63
C GLU A 58 0.37 -12.30 -6.68
N TYR A 59 1.38 -11.43 -6.62
CA TYR A 59 1.37 -10.22 -5.82
C TYR A 59 1.30 -8.98 -6.70
N VAL A 60 0.49 -8.02 -6.27
CA VAL A 60 0.41 -6.70 -6.88
C VAL A 60 0.88 -5.68 -5.86
N LEU A 61 2.01 -5.03 -6.12
CA LEU A 61 2.47 -3.91 -5.33
C LEU A 61 1.72 -2.65 -5.75
N MET A 62 1.13 -1.94 -4.80
CA MET A 62 0.32 -0.75 -5.06
C MET A 62 0.68 0.36 -4.06
N PRO A 63 1.10 1.54 -4.53
CA PRO A 63 1.32 2.68 -3.65
C PRO A 63 0.04 3.05 -2.90
N PHE A 64 0.14 3.13 -1.59
CA PHE A 64 -0.88 3.72 -0.72
C PHE A 64 -0.48 5.14 -0.33
N LEU A 65 -0.19 5.93 -1.36
CA LEU A 65 0.33 7.29 -1.30
C LEU A 65 -0.47 8.18 -2.25
N LEU A 66 -0.57 9.48 -1.94
CA LEU A 66 -1.32 10.40 -2.79
C LEU A 66 -0.73 10.48 -4.21
N VAL A 67 0.59 10.54 -4.31
CA VAL A 67 1.36 10.59 -5.55
C VAL A 67 2.34 9.43 -5.56
N ALA A 68 2.44 8.73 -6.68
CA ALA A 68 3.50 7.74 -6.93
C ALA A 68 4.69 8.45 -7.60
N GLY A 69 5.49 9.16 -6.79
CA GLY A 69 6.68 9.87 -7.27
C GLY A 69 7.90 8.96 -7.46
N ASP A 70 9.01 9.53 -7.92
CA ASP A 70 10.22 8.79 -8.30
C ASP A 70 10.79 7.90 -7.19
N HIS A 71 10.77 8.36 -5.93
CA HIS A 71 11.21 7.53 -4.79
C HIS A 71 10.35 6.26 -4.64
N VAL A 72 9.04 6.39 -4.72
CA VAL A 72 8.10 5.26 -4.65
C VAL A 72 8.33 4.28 -5.80
N ILE A 73 8.58 4.82 -7.00
CA ILE A 73 8.86 4.02 -8.20
C ILE A 73 10.18 3.26 -8.04
N ASN A 74 11.24 3.92 -7.57
CA ASN A 74 12.55 3.29 -7.40
C ASN A 74 12.54 2.26 -6.26
N ASP A 75 11.88 2.55 -5.14
CA ASP A 75 11.82 1.62 -4.01
C ASP A 75 10.93 0.41 -4.32
N MET A 76 9.87 0.59 -5.13
CA MET A 76 8.94 -0.50 -5.47
C MET A 76 9.33 -1.29 -6.73
N MET A 77 9.84 -0.62 -7.76
CA MET A 77 10.12 -1.17 -9.11
C MET A 77 11.57 -0.98 -9.57
N GLY A 78 12.45 -0.44 -8.73
CA GLY A 78 13.83 -0.19 -9.12
C GLY A 78 14.55 -1.46 -9.54
N ASP A 79 15.41 -1.33 -10.54
CA ASP A 79 16.29 -2.41 -11.01
C ASP A 79 17.39 -2.77 -9.98
N ASP A 80 17.48 -2.04 -8.87
CA ASP A 80 18.34 -2.36 -7.75
C ASP A 80 17.81 -3.59 -6.99
N ASP A 81 18.74 -4.39 -6.46
CA ASP A 81 18.48 -5.60 -5.67
C ASP A 81 17.73 -5.27 -4.35
N LEU A 82 17.66 -3.98 -4.01
CA LEU A 82 16.99 -3.48 -2.81
C LEU A 82 15.50 -3.19 -3.02
N SER A 83 15.00 -3.13 -4.26
CA SER A 83 13.59 -2.82 -4.52
C SER A 83 12.66 -3.94 -4.06
N TRP A 84 11.41 -3.59 -3.75
CA TRP A 84 10.40 -4.57 -3.33
C TRP A 84 10.16 -5.64 -4.39
N GLN A 85 10.05 -5.23 -5.66
CA GLN A 85 9.86 -6.15 -6.78
C GLN A 85 11.06 -7.10 -6.92
N SER A 86 12.29 -6.59 -6.85
CA SER A 86 13.52 -7.40 -6.97
C SER A 86 13.60 -8.44 -5.84
N LYS A 87 13.46 -8.00 -4.58
CA LYS A 87 13.54 -8.89 -3.41
C LYS A 87 12.47 -9.98 -3.42
N MET A 88 11.22 -9.64 -3.75
CA MET A 88 10.14 -10.63 -3.80
C MET A 88 10.30 -11.59 -4.99
N THR A 89 10.75 -11.11 -6.15
CA THR A 89 11.02 -11.96 -7.30
C THR A 89 12.17 -12.93 -6.99
N ALA A 90 13.23 -12.46 -6.34
CA ALA A 90 14.35 -13.30 -5.88
C ALA A 90 13.91 -14.36 -4.85
N ALA A 91 12.90 -14.06 -4.03
CA ALA A 91 12.27 -15.01 -3.11
C ALA A 91 11.30 -15.99 -3.80
N GLY A 92 11.14 -15.92 -5.13
CA GLY A 92 10.34 -16.84 -5.94
C GLY A 92 8.87 -16.45 -6.13
N TYR A 93 8.48 -15.22 -5.76
CA TYR A 93 7.11 -14.74 -5.95
C TYR A 93 6.90 -14.14 -7.35
N THR A 94 5.69 -14.30 -7.90
CA THR A 94 5.29 -13.58 -9.12
C THR A 94 4.75 -12.21 -8.73
N VAL A 95 5.43 -11.14 -9.16
CA VAL A 95 5.12 -9.76 -8.72
C VAL A 95 4.86 -8.85 -9.91
N SER A 96 3.82 -8.05 -9.80
CA SER A 96 3.51 -6.94 -10.70
C SER A 96 3.30 -5.66 -9.91
N VAL A 97 3.42 -4.50 -10.55
CA VAL A 97 3.26 -3.21 -9.88
C VAL A 97 2.17 -2.38 -10.55
N TYR A 98 1.33 -1.78 -9.71
CA TYR A 98 0.36 -0.77 -10.09
C TYR A 98 0.88 0.61 -9.67
N ALA A 99 1.65 1.27 -10.53
CA ALA A 99 2.35 2.52 -10.21
C ALA A 99 1.47 3.78 -10.35
N LYS A 100 0.29 3.78 -9.73
CA LYS A 100 -0.58 4.96 -9.69
C LYS A 100 -0.85 5.39 -8.26
N GLY A 101 -0.80 6.70 -8.03
CA GLY A 101 -1.14 7.28 -6.73
C GLY A 101 -2.64 7.26 -6.46
N LEU A 102 -3.02 7.34 -5.19
CA LEU A 102 -4.42 7.47 -4.78
C LEU A 102 -5.08 8.73 -5.38
N GLY A 103 -4.29 9.78 -5.63
CA GLY A 103 -4.74 11.03 -6.23
C GLY A 103 -5.28 10.87 -7.65
N GLU A 104 -4.92 9.80 -8.37
CA GLU A 104 -5.46 9.51 -9.71
C GLU A 104 -6.82 8.80 -9.66
N ASN A 105 -7.21 8.26 -8.49
CA ASN A 105 -8.47 7.55 -8.33
C ASN A 105 -9.60 8.52 -7.94
N LYS A 106 -10.62 8.63 -8.81
CA LYS A 106 -11.78 9.52 -8.60
C LYS A 106 -12.48 9.31 -7.25
N HIS A 107 -12.54 8.08 -6.73
CA HIS A 107 -13.17 7.81 -5.44
C HIS A 107 -12.36 8.42 -4.28
N PHE A 108 -11.03 8.32 -4.33
CA PHE A 108 -10.16 8.97 -3.36
C PHE A 108 -10.20 10.49 -3.49
N GLN A 109 -10.19 11.04 -4.71
CA GLN A 109 -10.40 12.48 -4.92
C GLN A 109 -11.71 12.96 -4.27
N GLN A 110 -12.81 12.22 -4.44
CA GLN A 110 -14.10 12.53 -3.82
C GLN A 110 -14.05 12.46 -2.28
N LEU A 111 -13.33 11.48 -1.71
CA LEU A 111 -13.13 11.41 -0.26
C LEU A 111 -12.41 12.66 0.27
N TYR A 112 -11.35 13.12 -0.41
CA TYR A 112 -10.66 14.37 -0.04
C TYR A 112 -11.57 15.59 -0.15
N VAL A 113 -12.29 15.74 -1.27
CA VAL A 113 -13.25 16.85 -1.46
C VAL A 113 -14.33 16.84 -0.38
N LYS A 114 -14.89 15.67 -0.06
CA LYS A 114 -15.89 15.52 1.01
C LYS A 114 -15.32 15.95 2.37
N ARG A 115 -14.09 15.55 2.68
CA ARG A 115 -13.42 15.95 3.92
C ARG A 115 -13.19 17.46 3.98
N LEU A 116 -12.77 18.08 2.89
CA LEU A 116 -12.58 19.53 2.80
C LEU A 116 -13.91 20.28 3.00
N LYS A 117 -14.98 19.86 2.34
CA LYS A 117 -16.33 20.45 2.52
C LYS A 117 -16.77 20.39 3.99
N ASN A 118 -16.63 19.23 4.62
CA ASN A 118 -16.98 19.06 6.04
C ASN A 118 -16.16 19.98 6.96
N ILE A 119 -14.90 20.24 6.64
CA ILE A 119 -14.05 21.16 7.43
C ILE A 119 -14.50 22.60 7.24
N VAL A 120 -14.76 23.02 6.00
CA VAL A 120 -15.25 24.38 5.69
C VAL A 120 -16.61 24.63 6.35
N GLU A 121 -17.53 23.68 6.27
CA GLU A 121 -18.84 23.77 6.92
C GLU A 121 -18.72 23.85 8.45
N LYS A 122 -17.85 23.05 9.08
CA LYS A 122 -17.60 23.13 10.53
C LYS A 122 -16.89 24.42 10.95
N GLY A 123 -15.99 24.95 10.12
CA GLY A 123 -15.29 26.20 10.37
C GLY A 123 -16.17 27.44 10.17
N ALA A 124 -17.20 27.37 9.32
CA ALA A 124 -18.16 28.44 9.10
C ALA A 124 -19.27 28.51 10.18
N VAL A 125 -19.34 27.50 11.06
CA VAL A 125 -20.32 27.41 12.16
C VAL A 125 -19.68 27.81 13.51
N ASN A 126 -18.44 28.27 13.51
CA ASN A 126 -17.74 28.85 14.67
C ASN A 126 -17.54 30.35 14.52
#